data_AF-B0EM73-F1
#
_entry.id   AF-B0EM73-F1
#
_cell.length_a   1.000
_cell.length_b   1.000
_cell.length_c   1.000
_cell.angle_alpha   90.00
_cell.angle_beta   90.00
_cell.angle_gamma   90.00
#
_symmetry.space_group_name_H-M   'P 1'
#
loop_
_entity.id
_entity.type
_entity.pdbx_description
1 polymer ?
#
loop_
_entity_poly.entity_id
_entity_poly.type
_entity_poly.pdbx_seq_one_letter_code
_entity_poly.pdbx_strand_id
1 'polypeptide(L)'
;MFIININYYPSSISELGRGKFCFDECESLTSINIPSSISKLGKCCFRRCPSLKSINIPTSITSIGIECFKECYSLTSINIPSSITSFEYGCFYECGCEEELMKNKRIPKYCFEY
;
A
#
# COMPACT_ATOMS: atom_id res chain seq x y z
N MET A 1 -16.51 11.86 -1.37
CA MET A 1 -15.09 11.46 -1.17
C MET A 1 -14.97 11.00 0.27
N PHE A 2 -14.94 9.69 0.52
CA PHE A 2 -14.74 9.16 1.86
C PHE A 2 -13.23 8.97 2.09
N ILE A 3 -12.69 9.68 3.07
CA ILE A 3 -11.31 9.52 3.53
C ILE A 3 -11.36 8.67 4.79
N ILE A 4 -10.70 7.51 4.79
CA ILE A 4 -10.56 6.72 6.01
C ILE A 4 -9.44 7.34 6.85
N ASN A 5 -9.79 7.86 8.02
CA ASN A 5 -8.84 8.33 9.02
C ASN A 5 -8.60 7.23 10.06
N ILE A 6 -7.44 6.60 10.01
CA ILE A 6 -7.02 5.55 10.96
C ILE A 6 -6.27 6.13 12.18
N ASN A 7 -6.57 7.36 12.59
CA ASN A 7 -5.91 8.06 13.70
C ASN A 7 -6.28 7.51 15.10
N TYR A 8 -7.22 6.56 15.18
CA TYR A 8 -7.68 5.95 16.43
C TYR A 8 -7.09 4.55 16.69
N TYR A 9 -6.14 4.09 15.85
CA TYR A 9 -5.44 2.84 16.14
C TYR A 9 -4.48 3.04 17.32
N PRO A 10 -4.47 2.14 18.32
CA PRO A 10 -3.60 2.26 19.48
C PRO A 10 -2.13 2.35 19.05
N SER A 11 -1.35 3.16 19.75
CA SER A 11 0.08 3.42 19.51
C SER A 11 0.98 2.17 19.55
N SER A 12 0.45 1.02 19.98
CA SER A 12 1.12 -0.28 19.93
C SER A 12 1.10 -0.95 18.57
N ILE A 13 0.33 -0.43 17.61
CA ILE A 13 0.24 -0.99 16.25
C ILE A 13 1.32 -0.36 15.38
N SER A 14 2.29 -1.17 14.99
CA SER A 14 3.36 -0.82 14.06
C SER A 14 3.09 -1.27 12.62
N GLU A 15 2.04 -2.06 12.40
CA GLU A 15 1.71 -2.65 11.11
C GLU A 15 0.22 -2.45 10.80
N LEU A 16 -0.06 -1.79 9.67
CA LEU A 16 -1.40 -1.67 9.14
C LEU A 16 -1.75 -2.96 8.39
N GLY A 17 -2.84 -3.64 8.74
CA GLY A 17 -3.18 -4.93 8.14
C GLY A 17 -2.58 -6.17 8.83
N ARG A 18 -2.10 -6.05 10.08
CA ARG A 18 -1.57 -7.18 10.86
C ARG A 18 -2.63 -8.28 11.04
N GLY A 19 -2.52 -9.35 10.25
CA GLY A 19 -3.38 -10.55 10.32
C GLY A 19 -4.80 -10.40 9.75
N LYS A 20 -5.13 -9.24 9.17
CA LYS A 20 -6.41 -9.03 8.47
C LYS A 20 -6.20 -8.14 7.25
N PHE A 21 -6.92 -8.49 6.20
CA PHE A 21 -7.11 -7.76 4.96
C PHE A 21 -7.89 -6.45 5.19
N CYS A 22 -7.30 -5.50 5.93
CA CYS A 22 -8.02 -4.37 6.53
C CYS A 22 -8.81 -3.51 5.53
N PHE A 23 -8.29 -3.33 4.31
CA PHE A 23 -8.96 -2.61 3.23
C PHE A 23 -9.03 -3.44 1.94
N ASP A 24 -8.89 -4.76 2.01
CA ASP A 24 -9.06 -5.59 0.81
C ASP A 24 -10.48 -5.45 0.26
N GLU A 25 -10.58 -5.34 -1.05
CA GLU A 25 -11.85 -5.16 -1.77
C GLU A 25 -12.63 -3.90 -1.34
N CYS A 26 -11.95 -2.89 -0.76
CA CYS A 26 -12.63 -1.68 -0.31
C CYS A 26 -13.03 -0.77 -1.48
N GLU A 27 -14.22 -0.99 -2.02
CA GLU A 27 -14.76 -0.26 -3.18
C GLU A 27 -14.89 1.25 -2.97
N SER A 28 -15.06 1.71 -1.73
CA SER A 28 -15.26 3.12 -1.40
C SER A 28 -13.98 3.87 -0.99
N LEU A 29 -12.85 3.16 -0.83
CA LEU A 29 -11.61 3.78 -0.40
C LEU A 29 -11.02 4.63 -1.53
N THR A 30 -11.08 5.95 -1.39
CA THR A 30 -10.51 6.89 -2.37
C THR A 30 -9.14 7.43 -1.97
N SER A 31 -8.89 7.51 -0.67
CA SER A 31 -7.64 7.97 -0.05
C SER A 31 -7.58 7.53 1.41
N ILE A 32 -6.37 7.38 1.94
CA ILE A 32 -6.11 7.05 3.34
C ILE A 32 -4.98 7.91 3.90
N ASN A 33 -5.12 8.33 5.16
CA ASN A 33 -4.05 8.95 5.93
C ASN A 33 -3.38 7.89 6.80
N ILE A 34 -2.12 7.53 6.50
CA ILE A 34 -1.35 6.56 7.28
C ILE A 34 -0.65 7.28 8.45
N PRO A 35 -0.91 6.91 9.72
CA PRO A 35 -0.29 7.52 10.89
C PRO A 35 1.20 7.22 10.93
N SER A 36 1.99 8.15 11.49
CA SER A 36 3.44 8.01 11.65
C SER A 36 3.86 6.88 12.60
N SER A 37 2.94 6.34 13.41
CA SER A 37 3.18 5.17 14.26
C SER A 37 3.28 3.86 13.47
N ILE A 38 2.76 3.83 12.25
CA ILE A 38 2.82 2.66 11.37
C ILE A 38 4.18 2.63 10.69
N SER A 39 4.87 1.49 10.79
CA SER A 39 6.12 1.21 10.10
C SER A 39 6.01 0.15 9.01
N LYS A 40 4.89 -0.60 8.93
CA LYS A 40 4.69 -1.64 7.91
C LYS A 40 3.29 -1.59 7.31
N LEU A 41 3.20 -1.85 6.02
CA LEU A 41 1.95 -2.19 5.34
C LEU A 41 1.88 -3.71 5.19
N GLY A 42 0.83 -4.32 5.73
CA GLY A 42 0.66 -5.76 5.81
C GLY A 42 0.20 -6.43 4.52
N LYS A 43 0.08 -7.75 4.58
CA LYS A 43 -0.38 -8.60 3.47
C LYS A 43 -1.79 -8.17 3.00
N CYS A 44 -1.93 -8.02 1.68
CA CYS A 44 -3.13 -7.62 0.95
C CYS A 44 -3.86 -6.41 1.56
N CYS A 45 -3.14 -5.48 2.20
CA CYS A 45 -3.76 -4.43 3.01
C CYS A 45 -4.74 -3.55 2.22
N PHE A 46 -4.46 -3.27 0.95
CA PHE A 46 -5.28 -2.48 0.03
C PHE A 46 -5.60 -3.26 -1.26
N ARG A 47 -5.48 -4.59 -1.25
CA ARG A 47 -5.71 -5.39 -2.45
C ARG A 47 -7.12 -5.12 -3.01
N ARG A 48 -7.26 -5.07 -4.33
CA ARG A 48 -8.55 -4.87 -5.02
C ARG A 48 -9.32 -3.64 -4.52
N CYS A 49 -8.64 -2.51 -4.28
CA CYS A 49 -9.30 -1.23 -4.01
C CYS A 49 -9.54 -0.45 -5.32
N PRO A 50 -10.66 -0.66 -6.06
CA PRO A 50 -10.84 -0.10 -7.39
C PRO A 50 -11.02 1.42 -7.38
N SER A 51 -11.32 2.05 -6.24
CA SER A 51 -11.51 3.50 -6.12
C SER A 51 -10.28 4.24 -5.59
N LEU A 52 -9.23 3.53 -5.16
CA LEU A 52 -8.05 4.15 -4.58
C LEU A 52 -7.23 4.80 -5.69
N LYS A 53 -7.28 6.14 -5.78
CA LYS A 53 -6.62 6.90 -6.85
C LYS A 53 -5.19 7.27 -6.52
N SER A 54 -4.93 7.53 -5.25
CA SER A 54 -3.63 7.96 -4.76
C SER A 54 -3.46 7.54 -3.31
N ILE A 55 -2.23 7.27 -2.91
CA ILE A 55 -1.87 7.02 -1.52
C ILE A 55 -0.54 7.70 -1.21
N ASN A 56 -0.50 8.40 -0.08
CA ASN A 56 0.73 8.98 0.44
C ASN A 56 1.36 7.97 1.43
N ILE A 57 2.48 7.35 1.05
CA ILE A 57 3.24 6.49 1.97
C ILE A 57 4.17 7.37 2.82
N PRO A 58 3.98 7.46 4.15
CA PRO A 58 4.85 8.27 5.01
C PRO A 58 6.23 7.61 5.16
N THR A 59 7.23 8.43 5.49
CA THR A 59 8.62 7.97 5.70
C THR A 59 8.81 7.06 6.91
N SER A 60 7.78 6.88 7.74
CA SER A 60 7.80 5.89 8.82
C SER A 60 7.72 4.46 8.29
N ILE A 61 7.18 4.25 7.08
CA ILE A 61 7.04 2.93 6.48
C ILE A 61 8.38 2.42 5.98
N THR A 62 8.72 1.19 6.40
CA THR A 62 9.93 0.46 6.04
C THR A 62 9.65 -0.79 5.20
N SER A 63 8.43 -1.32 5.24
CA SER A 63 8.05 -2.55 4.52
C SER A 63 6.67 -2.47 3.85
N ILE A 64 6.57 -3.05 2.64
CA ILE A 64 5.30 -3.29 1.93
C ILE A 64 5.08 -4.80 1.79
N GLY A 65 3.97 -5.29 2.32
CA GLY A 65 3.62 -6.71 2.39
C GLY A 65 3.13 -7.33 1.09
N ILE A 66 2.98 -8.65 1.11
CA ILE A 66 2.56 -9.48 -0.04
C ILE A 66 1.26 -8.94 -0.62
N GLU A 67 1.19 -8.73 -1.93
CA GLU A 67 -0.01 -8.27 -2.65
C GLU A 67 -0.64 -6.96 -2.10
N CYS A 68 0.11 -6.11 -1.40
CA CYS A 68 -0.45 -4.98 -0.66
C CYS A 68 -1.35 -4.06 -1.51
N PHE A 69 -0.95 -3.75 -2.74
CA PHE A 69 -1.68 -2.93 -3.71
C PHE A 69 -2.09 -3.71 -4.96
N LYS A 70 -2.16 -5.05 -4.87
CA LYS A 70 -2.54 -5.89 -6.00
C LYS A 70 -3.93 -5.49 -6.53
N GLU A 71 -4.08 -5.42 -7.86
CA GLU A 71 -5.36 -5.10 -8.54
C GLU A 71 -5.96 -3.73 -8.12
N CYS A 72 -5.14 -2.78 -7.65
CA CYS A 72 -5.55 -1.39 -7.44
C CYS A 72 -5.59 -0.62 -8.76
N TYR A 73 -6.52 -0.97 -9.64
CA TYR A 73 -6.54 -0.50 -11.04
C TYR A 73 -6.65 1.02 -11.20
N SER A 74 -7.27 1.74 -10.26
CA SER A 74 -7.40 3.20 -10.32
C SER A 74 -6.22 3.96 -9.71
N LEU A 75 -5.23 3.28 -9.15
CA LEU A 75 -4.10 3.93 -8.49
C LEU A 75 -3.17 4.54 -9.54
N THR A 76 -3.29 5.85 -9.78
CA THR A 76 -2.54 6.54 -10.85
C THR A 76 -1.13 6.94 -10.43
N SER A 77 -0.87 7.04 -9.13
CA SER A 77 0.44 7.41 -8.60
C SER A 77 0.63 6.94 -7.17
N ILE A 78 1.83 6.49 -6.86
CA ILE A 78 2.29 6.22 -5.50
C ILE A 78 3.74 6.70 -5.35
N ASN A 79 3.99 7.47 -4.29
CA ASN A 79 5.35 7.86 -3.94
C ASN A 79 6.00 6.75 -3.11
N ILE A 80 7.16 6.25 -3.53
CA ILE A 80 7.93 5.21 -2.83
C ILE A 80 9.09 5.86 -2.07
N PRO A 81 8.93 6.18 -0.77
CA PRO A 81 9.98 6.85 -0.01
C PRO A 81 11.27 6.02 0.09
N SER A 82 12.38 6.71 0.37
CA SER A 82 13.70 6.08 0.59
C SER A 82 13.73 5.16 1.82
N SER A 83 12.80 5.36 2.77
CA SER A 83 12.65 4.57 3.99
C SER A 83 12.25 3.12 3.73
N ILE A 84 11.63 2.83 2.59
CA ILE A 84 11.20 1.46 2.24
C ILE A 84 12.42 0.66 1.82
N THR A 85 12.73 -0.36 2.61
CA THR A 85 13.88 -1.26 2.44
C THR A 85 13.46 -2.69 2.15
N SER A 86 12.18 -3.03 2.33
CA SER A 86 11.64 -4.37 2.11
C SER A 86 10.33 -4.30 1.31
N PHE A 87 10.29 -5.10 0.25
CA PHE A 87 9.12 -5.34 -0.57
C PHE A 87 8.84 -6.84 -0.55
N GLU A 88 7.58 -7.19 -0.64
CA GLU A 88 7.14 -8.59 -0.72
C GLU A 88 6.49 -8.88 -2.08
N TYR A 89 6.30 -10.17 -2.35
CA TYR A 89 5.81 -10.68 -3.64
C TYR A 89 4.48 -10.04 -4.08
N GLY A 90 4.41 -9.67 -5.37
CA GLY A 90 3.21 -9.15 -6.02
C GLY A 90 2.63 -7.86 -5.42
N CYS A 91 3.38 -7.13 -4.59
CA CYS A 91 2.83 -5.98 -3.85
C CYS A 91 2.29 -4.84 -4.72
N PHE A 92 2.64 -4.80 -6.02
CA PHE A 92 2.17 -3.85 -7.02
C PHE A 92 1.61 -4.51 -8.28
N TYR A 93 1.37 -5.82 -8.27
CA TYR A 93 0.86 -6.55 -9.42
C TYR A 93 -0.51 -6.03 -9.85
N GLU A 94 -0.65 -5.66 -11.12
CA GLU A 94 -1.86 -5.09 -11.72
C GLU A 94 -2.38 -3.82 -11.03
N CYS A 95 -1.50 -3.00 -10.43
CA CYS A 95 -1.89 -1.68 -9.96
C CYS A 95 -1.84 -0.65 -11.10
N GLY A 96 -2.68 0.39 -11.05
CA GLY A 96 -2.83 1.36 -12.15
C GLY A 96 -1.59 2.18 -12.53
N CYS A 97 -0.54 2.14 -11.70
CA CYS A 97 0.74 2.83 -11.92
C CYS A 97 1.93 1.87 -12.00
N GLU A 98 1.67 0.57 -12.23
CA GLU A 98 2.67 -0.48 -12.34
C GLU A 98 3.79 -0.11 -13.33
N GLU A 99 3.44 0.34 -14.55
CA GLU A 99 4.42 0.71 -15.57
C GLU A 99 5.40 1.83 -15.11
N GLU A 100 4.91 2.79 -14.33
CA GLU A 100 5.75 3.84 -13.76
C GLU A 100 6.65 3.31 -12.64
N LEU A 101 6.10 2.40 -11.81
CA LEU A 101 6.86 1.77 -10.74
C LEU A 101 7.96 0.85 -11.26
N MET A 102 7.74 0.16 -12.38
CA MET A 102 8.76 -0.69 -13.02
C MET A 102 10.00 0.10 -13.46
N LYS A 103 9.90 1.43 -13.65
CA LYS A 103 11.04 2.29 -13.96
C LYS A 103 11.93 2.54 -12.73
N ASN A 104 11.41 2.33 -11.51
CA ASN A 104 12.15 2.53 -10.27
C ASN A 104 13.03 1.32 -9.94
N LYS A 105 14.35 1.48 -10.14
CA LYS A 105 15.36 0.45 -9.90
C LYS A 105 15.44 -0.07 -8.45
N ARG A 106 14.86 0.64 -7.47
CA ARG A 106 14.79 0.19 -6.07
C ARG A 106 13.70 -0.86 -5.84
N ILE A 107 12.73 -0.98 -6.74
CA ILE A 107 11.61 -1.90 -6.60
C ILE A 107 11.99 -3.22 -7.29
N PRO A 108 12.04 -4.35 -6.55
CA PRO A 108 12.35 -5.64 -7.13
C PRO A 108 11.28 -6.11 -8.14
N LYS A 109 11.70 -6.85 -9.18
CA LYS A 109 10.79 -7.35 -10.23
C LYS A 109 9.63 -8.18 -9.69
N TYR A 110 9.88 -8.98 -8.66
CA TYR A 110 8.86 -9.82 -8.03
C TYR A 110 7.69 -9.03 -7.42
N CYS A 111 7.79 -7.71 -7.28
CA CYS A 111 6.68 -6.87 -6.85
C CYS A 111 5.56 -6.79 -7.90
N PHE A 112 5.87 -7.16 -9.14
CA PHE A 112 5.02 -7.06 -10.33
C PHE A 112 4.76 -8.44 -10.99
N GLU A 113 5.05 -9.54 -10.29
CA GLU A 113 4.95 -10.89 -10.83
C GLU A 113 4.00 -11.73 -9.96
N TYR A 114 3.34 -12.72 -10.59
CA TYR A 114 2.57 -13.78 -9.91
C TYR A 114 2.95 -15.17 -10.43
#